data_AF-A0A6B0ZKE0-F1
#
_entry.id   AF-A0A6B0ZKE0-F1
#
_cell.length_a   1.000
_cell.length_b   1.000
_cell.length_c   1.000
_cell.angle_alpha   90.00
_cell.angle_beta   90.00
_cell.angle_gamma   90.00
#
_symmetry.space_group_name_H-M   'P 1'
#
loop_
_entity.id
_entity.type
_entity.pdbx_description
1 polymer ?
#
loop_
_entity_poly.entity_id
_entity_poly.type
_entity_poly.pdbx_seq_one_letter_code
_entity_poly.pdbx_strand_id
1 'polypeptide(L)'
;MARRQGVAEVVDLIKAYVRQELLGPLRGAGRWVSMGLAGSVALVVGVILLLLSLLRALQTETRGAFDGNWSWIPYLIAIGALAAVIALLLRQVGKRGLQ
;
A
#
# COMPACT_ATOMS: atom_id res chain seq x y z
N MET A 1 -38.63 19.05 -29.70
CA MET A 1 -37.83 19.06 -28.46
C MET A 1 -38.00 17.82 -27.57
N ALA A 2 -38.90 16.87 -27.88
CA ALA A 2 -39.19 15.69 -27.05
C ALA A 2 -38.09 14.59 -26.99
N ARG A 3 -37.22 14.46 -28.00
CA ARG A 3 -36.21 13.39 -28.06
C ARG A 3 -35.08 13.52 -27.02
N ARG A 4 -34.76 14.75 -26.60
CA ARG A 4 -33.71 14.98 -25.59
C ARG A 4 -34.15 14.59 -24.18
N GLN A 5 -35.45 14.62 -23.90
CA GLN A 5 -36.00 14.21 -22.60
C GLN A 5 -35.86 12.69 -22.40
N GLY A 6 -36.17 11.88 -23.42
CA GLY A 6 -36.01 10.42 -23.33
C GLY A 6 -34.55 9.97 -23.18
N VAL A 7 -33.59 10.64 -23.84
CA VAL A 7 -32.16 10.31 -23.65
C VAL A 7 -31.66 10.71 -22.26
N ALA A 8 -32.10 11.86 -21.74
CA ALA A 8 -31.77 12.28 -20.38
C ALA A 8 -32.34 11.31 -19.33
N GLU A 9 -33.58 10.86 -19.52
CA GLU A 9 -34.27 9.95 -18.61
C GLU A 9 -33.66 8.54 -18.59
N VAL A 10 -33.22 8.02 -19.74
CA VAL A 10 -32.46 6.75 -19.80
C VAL A 10 -31.10 6.89 -19.11
N VAL A 11 -30.40 8.01 -19.30
CA VAL A 11 -29.12 8.28 -18.62
C VAL A 11 -29.31 8.38 -17.10
N ASP A 12 -30.39 9.01 -16.65
CA ASP A 12 -30.71 9.12 -15.23
C ASP A 12 -31.08 7.76 -14.61
N LEU A 13 -31.81 6.90 -15.34
CA LEU A 13 -32.09 5.52 -14.92
C LEU A 13 -30.81 4.68 -14.80
N ILE A 14 -29.89 4.78 -15.76
CA ILE A 14 -28.60 4.08 -15.71
C ILE A 14 -27.78 4.59 -14.52
N LYS A 15 -27.70 5.90 -14.30
CA LYS A 15 -27.02 6.47 -13.13
C LYS A 15 -27.63 6.00 -11.82
N ALA A 16 -28.96 5.98 -11.73
CA ALA A 16 -29.66 5.52 -10.55
C ALA A 16 -29.37 4.05 -10.27
N TYR A 17 -29.41 3.20 -11.30
CA TYR A 17 -29.11 1.77 -11.19
C TYR A 17 -27.65 1.52 -10.79
N VAL A 18 -26.68 2.14 -11.46
CA VAL A 18 -25.26 2.04 -11.10
C VAL A 18 -25.04 2.51 -9.67
N ARG A 19 -25.71 3.59 -9.25
CA ARG A 19 -25.60 4.09 -7.88
C ARG A 19 -26.23 3.11 -6.86
N GLN A 20 -27.29 2.42 -7.22
CA GLN A 20 -27.96 1.44 -6.36
C GLN A 20 -27.15 0.16 -6.21
N GLU A 21 -26.64 -0.35 -7.33
CA GLU A 21 -25.80 -1.55 -7.42
C GLU A 21 -24.42 -1.33 -6.78
N LEU A 22 -23.88 -0.10 -6.82
CA LEU A 22 -22.59 0.23 -6.20
C LEU A 22 -22.71 0.64 -4.72
N LEU A 23 -23.77 1.34 -4.31
CA LEU A 23 -23.91 1.79 -2.92
C LEU A 23 -24.23 0.66 -1.94
N GLY A 24 -24.90 -0.40 -2.40
CA GLY A 24 -25.15 -1.62 -1.61
C GLY A 24 -23.85 -2.23 -1.05
N PRO A 25 -22.87 -2.59 -1.90
CA PRO A 25 -21.59 -3.12 -1.46
C PRO A 25 -20.65 -2.07 -0.83
N LEU A 26 -20.65 -0.82 -1.29
CA LEU A 26 -19.76 0.23 -0.77
C LEU A 26 -20.03 0.60 0.69
N ARG A 27 -21.30 0.59 1.13
CA ARG A 27 -21.65 0.88 2.53
C ARG A 27 -21.08 -0.15 3.50
N GLY A 28 -20.94 -1.42 3.09
CA GLY A 28 -20.32 -2.48 3.89
C GLY A 28 -18.79 -2.49 3.81
N ALA A 29 -18.22 -2.12 2.66
CA ALA A 29 -16.79 -2.13 2.42
C ALA A 29 -16.01 -1.03 3.16
N GLY A 30 -16.66 0.09 3.51
CA GLY A 30 -15.99 1.24 4.11
C GLY A 30 -15.16 0.94 5.36
N ARG A 31 -15.62 0.04 6.24
CA ARG A 31 -14.89 -0.35 7.46
C ARG A 31 -13.65 -1.19 7.17
N TRP A 32 -13.71 -2.09 6.19
CA TRP A 32 -12.58 -2.92 5.79
C TRP A 32 -11.53 -2.11 5.03
N VAL A 33 -11.98 -1.18 4.19
CA VAL A 33 -11.10 -0.26 3.46
C VAL A 33 -10.37 0.68 4.43
N SER A 34 -11.05 1.23 5.43
CA SER A 34 -10.41 2.10 6.42
C SER A 34 -9.40 1.34 7.30
N MET A 35 -9.73 0.10 7.70
CA MET A 35 -8.77 -0.78 8.39
C MET A 35 -7.56 -1.12 7.51
N GLY A 36 -7.78 -1.38 6.22
CA GLY A 36 -6.69 -1.61 5.26
C GLY A 36 -5.79 -0.38 5.08
N LEU A 37 -6.38 0.82 5.02
CA LEU A 37 -5.64 2.08 4.93
C LEU A 37 -4.83 2.34 6.20
N ALA A 38 -5.45 2.20 7.39
CA ALA A 38 -4.76 2.36 8.66
C ALA A 38 -3.61 1.36 8.82
N GLY A 39 -3.83 0.10 8.45
CA GLY A 39 -2.80 -0.94 8.43
C GLY A 39 -1.66 -0.61 7.46
N SER A 40 -1.96 -0.07 6.28
CA SER A 40 -0.95 0.34 5.30
C SER A 40 -0.07 1.46 5.84
N VAL A 41 -0.66 2.47 6.48
CA VAL A 41 0.08 3.57 7.12
C VAL A 41 0.98 3.02 8.23
N ALA A 42 0.44 2.16 9.11
CA ALA A 42 1.21 1.55 10.18
C ALA A 42 2.39 0.71 9.64
N LEU A 43 2.19 -0.04 8.56
CA LEU A 43 3.25 -0.81 7.90
C LEU A 43 4.34 0.09 7.31
N VAL A 44 3.97 1.16 6.60
CA VAL A 44 4.95 2.10 6.03
C VAL A 44 5.80 2.72 7.14
N VAL A 45 5.16 3.21 8.21
CA VAL A 45 5.86 3.80 9.36
C VAL A 45 6.79 2.77 10.01
N GLY A 46 6.31 1.55 10.27
CA GLY A 46 7.12 0.49 10.87
C GLY A 46 8.34 0.12 10.04
N VAL A 47 8.19 -0.03 8.72
CA VAL A 47 9.30 -0.35 7.82
C VAL A 47 10.34 0.77 7.80
N ILE A 48 9.92 2.04 7.76
CA ILE A 48 10.85 3.18 7.81
C ILE A 48 11.64 3.16 9.13
N LEU A 49 10.97 2.97 10.26
CA LEU A 49 11.64 2.92 11.57
C LEU A 49 12.64 1.77 11.68
N LEU A 50 12.30 0.58 11.15
CA LEU A 50 13.21 -0.56 11.11
C LEU A 50 14.42 -0.31 10.22
N LEU A 51 14.23 0.31 9.04
CA LEU A 51 15.34 0.65 8.16
C LEU A 51 16.27 1.70 8.79
N LEU A 52 15.70 2.72 9.44
CA LEU A 52 16.48 3.72 10.17
C LEU A 52 17.25 3.09 11.33
N SER A 53 16.60 2.20 12.09
CA SER A 53 17.25 1.48 13.19
C SER A 53 18.39 0.59 12.68
N LEU A 54 18.18 -0.16 11.59
CA LEU A 54 19.20 -0.99 10.96
C LEU A 54 20.39 -0.15 10.47
N LEU A 55 20.11 0.92 9.73
CA LEU A 55 21.16 1.83 9.22
C LEU A 55 21.96 2.42 10.38
N ARG A 56 21.26 2.86 11.43
CA ARG A 56 21.90 3.40 12.63
C ARG A 56 22.72 2.35 13.35
N ALA A 57 22.22 1.13 13.54
CA ALA A 57 22.98 0.05 14.15
C ALA A 57 24.25 -0.27 13.36
N LEU A 58 24.15 -0.37 12.03
CA LEU A 58 25.29 -0.60 11.15
C LEU A 58 26.34 0.52 11.26
N GLN A 59 25.91 1.78 11.33
CA GLN A 59 26.83 2.91 11.45
C GLN A 59 27.42 3.07 12.87
N THR A 60 26.66 2.74 13.91
CA THR A 60 27.05 2.96 15.32
C THR A 60 27.92 1.84 15.87
N GLU A 61 27.65 0.58 15.50
CA GLU A 61 28.41 -0.58 15.97
C GLU A 61 29.69 -0.80 15.17
N THR A 62 29.71 -0.41 13.89
CA THR A 62 30.83 -0.69 12.98
C THR A 62 31.90 0.41 12.98
N ARG A 63 31.87 1.35 13.95
CA ARG A 63 32.77 2.52 14.13
C ARG A 63 34.04 2.47 13.26
N GLY A 64 34.01 3.12 12.10
CA GLY A 64 35.18 3.26 11.20
C GLY A 64 35.26 2.31 10.01
N ALA A 65 34.60 1.15 10.00
CA ALA A 65 34.77 0.17 8.91
C ALA A 65 34.02 0.54 7.62
N PHE A 66 33.03 1.44 7.70
CA PHE A 66 32.29 1.95 6.54
C PHE A 66 32.59 3.42 6.23
N ASP A 67 33.65 3.99 6.80
CA ASP A 67 34.00 5.39 6.54
C ASP A 67 34.75 5.57 5.21
N GLY A 68 34.62 6.74 4.59
CA GLY A 68 35.25 7.07 3.31
C GLY A 68 34.62 6.32 2.12
N ASN A 69 35.44 5.55 1.38
CA ASN A 69 35.03 4.89 0.13
C ASN A 69 34.03 3.73 0.33
N TRP A 70 33.77 3.31 1.57
CA TRP A 70 32.87 2.19 1.91
C TRP A 70 31.51 2.65 2.47
N SER A 71 31.26 3.96 2.48
CA SER A 71 30.05 4.59 3.04
C SER A 71 28.74 4.24 2.33
N TRP A 72 28.80 3.70 1.10
CA TRP A 72 27.63 3.26 0.33
C TRP A 72 27.09 1.89 0.77
N ILE A 73 27.88 1.06 1.45
CA ILE A 73 27.51 -0.31 1.80
C ILE A 73 26.33 -0.38 2.79
N PRO A 74 26.29 0.43 3.87
CA PRO A 74 25.13 0.43 4.77
C PRO A 74 23.80 0.74 4.05
N TYR A 75 23.84 1.58 3.01
CA TYR A 75 22.66 1.89 2.19
C TYR A 75 22.25 0.72 1.30
N LEU A 76 23.21 -0.03 0.73
CA LEU A 76 22.89 -1.26 -0.01
C LEU A 76 22.26 -2.33 0.88
N ILE A 77 22.74 -2.47 2.12
CA ILE A 77 22.15 -3.40 3.09
C ILE A 77 20.71 -2.98 3.40
N ALA A 78 20.46 -1.68 3.61
CA ALA A 78 19.11 -1.16 3.83
C ALA A 78 18.18 -1.41 2.62
N ILE A 79 18.68 -1.24 1.39
CA ILE A 79 17.93 -1.57 0.16
C ILE A 79 17.64 -3.07 0.09
N GLY A 80 18.61 -3.92 0.40
CA GLY A 80 18.43 -5.38 0.46
C GLY A 80 17.40 -5.80 1.51
N ALA A 81 17.42 -5.18 2.68
CA ALA A 81 16.44 -5.41 3.73
C ALA A 81 15.02 -4.99 3.28
N LEU A 82 14.89 -3.84 2.63
CA LEU A 82 13.62 -3.40 2.06
C LEU A 82 13.11 -4.36 0.98
N ALA A 83 13.98 -4.81 0.08
CA ALA A 83 13.63 -5.79 -0.95
C ALA A 83 13.17 -7.13 -0.33
N ALA A 84 13.83 -7.58 0.74
CA ALA A 84 13.41 -8.77 1.48
C ALA A 84 12.02 -8.61 2.11
N VAL A 85 11.73 -7.46 2.72
CA VAL A 85 10.40 -7.16 3.25
C VAL A 85 9.35 -7.18 2.13
N ILE A 86 9.62 -6.55 0.99
CA ILE A 86 8.72 -6.56 -0.17
C ILE A 86 8.48 -8.00 -0.65
N ALA A 87 9.54 -8.81 -0.80
CA ALA A 87 9.41 -10.21 -1.21
C ALA A 87 8.56 -11.03 -0.24
N LEU A 88 8.71 -10.81 1.07
CA LEU A 88 7.88 -11.47 2.10
C LEU A 88 6.41 -11.04 2.00
N LEU A 89 6.14 -9.76 1.77
CA LEU A 89 4.79 -9.24 1.57
C LEU A 89 4.14 -9.83 0.31
N LEU A 90 4.84 -9.83 -0.82
CA LEU A 90 4.37 -10.43 -2.08
C LEU A 90 4.07 -11.93 -1.91
N ARG A 91 4.93 -12.65 -1.19
CA ARG A 91 4.71 -14.08 -0.88
C ARG A 91 3.46 -14.32 -0.04
N GLN A 92 3.07 -13.39 0.82
CA GLN A 92 1.86 -13.52 1.64
C GLN A 92 0.58 -13.27 0.84
N VAL A 93 0.62 -12.41 -0.18
CA VAL A 93 -0.55 -12.11 -1.04
C VAL A 93 -0.98 -13.37 -1.83
N GLY A 94 -0.02 -14.08 -2.44
CA GLY A 94 -0.33 -15.25 -3.28
C GLY A 94 -0.90 -16.47 -2.53
N LYS A 95 -0.70 -16.56 -1.20
CA LYS A 95 -1.18 -17.69 -0.40
C LYS A 95 -2.65 -17.59 -0.01
N ARG A 96 -3.27 -16.40 -0.10
CA ARG A 96 -4.64 -16.14 0.37
C ARG A 96 -5.69 -16.06 -0.74
N GLY A 97 -5.28 -15.99 -2.01
CA GLY A 97 -6.20 -15.85 -3.15
C GLY A 97 -6.65 -17.16 -3.82
N LEU A 98 -6.21 -18.32 -3.32
CA LEU A 98 -6.48 -19.65 -3.90
C LEU A 98 -7.27 -20.58 -2.96
N GLN A 99 -7.85 -20.04 -1.90
CA GLN A 99 -8.82 -20.73 -1.04
C GLN A 99 -10.15 -20.01 -1.12
#